data_AF-A0A838DP78-F1
#
_entry.id   AF-A0A838DP78-F1
#
_cell.length_a   1.000
_cell.length_b   1.000
_cell.length_c   1.000
_cell.angle_alpha   90.00
_cell.angle_beta   90.00
_cell.angle_gamma   90.00
#
_symmetry.space_group_name_H-M   'P 1'
#
loop_
_entity.id
_entity.type
_entity.pdbx_description
1 polymer ?
#
loop_
_entity_poly.entity_id
_entity_poly.type
_entity_poly.pdbx_seq_one_letter_code
_entity_poly.pdbx_strand_id
1 'polypeptide(L)' 'MAIETHKETLDFQAEVTQLLDLMIHSLYSNKEIFLRELISNASDAIDRLRFDALSQPDLYERDAEFKIRVSYDKEARTIT' A
#
# COMPACT_ATOMS: atom_id res chain seq x y z
N MET A 1 -19.93 23.04 0.69
CA MET A 1 -20.58 21.88 1.33
C MET A 1 -19.52 21.16 2.12
N ALA A 2 -19.72 20.95 3.42
CA ALA A 2 -18.84 20.09 4.20
C ALA A 2 -19.08 18.65 3.75
N ILE A 3 -18.03 17.95 3.33
CA ILE A 3 -18.09 16.53 3.00
C ILE A 3 -18.18 15.80 4.34
N GLU A 4 -19.35 15.25 4.67
CA GLU A 4 -19.49 14.38 5.83
C GLU A 4 -18.72 13.08 5.57
N THR A 5 -17.60 12.88 6.27
CA THR A 5 -16.85 11.63 6.26
C THR A 5 -17.52 10.64 7.21
N HIS A 6 -18.28 9.69 6.67
CA HIS A 6 -18.85 8.60 7.45
C HIS A 6 -17.77 7.58 7.79
N LYS A 7 -17.45 7.43 9.08
CA LYS A 7 -16.50 6.43 9.56
C LYS A 7 -17.22 5.08 9.72
N GLU A 8 -16.72 4.06 9.03
CA GLU A 8 -17.16 2.68 9.18
C GLU A 8 -16.03 1.85 9.81
N THR A 9 -16.39 0.86 10.64
CA THR A 9 -15.45 -0.13 11.19
C THR A 9 -15.90 -1.49 10.68
N LEU A 10 -14.99 -2.19 10.00
CA LEU A 10 -15.22 -3.51 9.42
C LEU A 10 -14.30 -4.51 10.12
N ASP A 11 -14.86 -5.63 10.55
CA ASP A 11 -14.09 -6.70 11.18
C ASP A 11 -13.46 -7.62 10.13
N PHE A 12 -12.25 -8.11 10.42
CA PHE A 12 -11.66 -9.17 9.62
C PHE A 12 -12.46 -10.46 9.76
N GLN A 13 -12.61 -11.20 8.66
CA GLN A 13 -13.12 -12.57 8.71
C GLN A 13 -12.16 -13.45 9.54
N ALA A 14 -12.70 -14.50 10.16
CA ALA A 14 -11.96 -15.35 11.09
C ALA A 14 -10.71 -15.97 10.43
N GLU A 15 -10.80 -16.35 9.16
CA GLU A 15 -9.73 -16.93 8.35
C GLU A 15 -8.58 -15.94 8.13
N VAL A 16 -8.90 -14.67 7.86
CA VAL A 16 -7.90 -13.60 7.67
C VAL A 16 -7.17 -13.32 8.98
N THR A 17 -7.88 -13.33 10.11
CA THR A 17 -7.28 -13.15 11.43
C THR A 17 -6.27 -14.25 11.75
N GLN A 18 -6.60 -15.51 11.45
CA GLN A 18 -5.68 -16.65 11.63
C GLN A 18 -4.45 -16.56 10.70
N LEU A 19 -4.66 -16.12 9.45
CA LEU A 19 -3.56 -15.91 8.51
C LEU A 19 -2.60 -14.81 8.99
N LEU A 20 -3.12 -13.69 9.47
CA LEU A 20 -2.31 -12.60 10.03
C LEU A 20 -1.47 -13.08 11.21
N ASP A 21 -2.07 -13.83 12.14
CA ASP A 21 -1.37 -14.37 13.30
C ASP A 21 -0.23 -15.33 12.89
N LEU A 22 -0.50 -16.21 11.92
CA LEU A 22 0.52 -17.11 11.36
C LEU A 22 1.63 -16.33 10.66
N MET A 23 1.30 -15.36 9.81
CA MET A 23 2.27 -14.55 9.07
C MET A 23 3.18 -13.78 10.01
N ILE A 24 2.61 -13.15 11.04
CA ILE A 24 3.36 -12.44 12.09
C ILE A 24 4.38 -13.41 12.70
N HIS A 25 3.95 -14.54 13.23
CA HIS A 25 4.85 -15.46 13.94
C HIS A 25 5.82 -16.24 13.03
N SER A 26 5.46 -16.50 11.78
CA SER A 26 6.26 -17.30 10.84
C SER A 26 7.28 -16.48 10.05
N LEU A 27 6.96 -15.22 9.73
CA LEU A 27 7.83 -14.33 8.95
C LEU A 27 8.76 -13.50 9.84
N TYR A 28 8.62 -13.56 11.17
CA TYR A 28 9.45 -12.78 12.10
C TYR A 28 10.94 -13.09 12.06
N SER A 29 11.35 -14.19 11.40
CA SER A 29 12.74 -14.48 11.07
C SER A 29 13.35 -13.45 10.11
N ASN A 30 12.53 -12.84 9.23
CA ASN A 30 12.93 -11.93 8.16
C ASN A 30 12.00 -10.69 8.13
N LYS A 31 12.12 -9.84 9.14
CA LYS A 31 11.28 -8.65 9.34
C LYS A 31 11.38 -7.63 8.20
N GLU A 32 12.39 -7.69 7.36
CA GLU A 32 12.58 -6.81 6.22
C GLU A 32 11.63 -7.10 5.05
N ILE A 33 10.96 -8.26 5.05
CA ILE A 33 10.06 -8.67 3.96
C ILE A 33 8.91 -7.69 3.75
N PHE A 34 8.34 -7.08 4.80
CA PHE A 34 7.21 -6.15 4.62
C PHE A 34 7.56 -5.01 3.66
N LEU A 35 8.78 -4.46 3.74
CA LEU A 35 9.19 -3.35 2.89
C LEU A 35 9.35 -3.79 1.44
N ARG A 36 9.85 -5.02 1.21
CA ARG A 36 9.90 -5.64 -0.12
C ARG A 36 8.49 -5.75 -0.72
N GLU A 37 7.54 -6.28 0.04
CA GLU A 37 6.15 -6.45 -0.43
C GLU A 37 5.48 -5.11 -0.73
N LEU A 38 5.67 -4.10 0.11
CA LEU A 38 5.12 -2.75 -0.14
C LEU A 38 5.70 -2.11 -1.40
N ILE A 39 7.01 -2.22 -1.62
CA ILE A 39 7.67 -1.72 -2.83
C ILE A 39 7.16 -2.47 -4.07
N SER A 40 7.02 -3.80 -3.99
CA SER A 40 6.47 -4.61 -5.09
C SER A 40 5.05 -4.15 -5.46
N ASN A 41 4.16 -4.02 -4.46
CA ASN A 41 2.79 -3.56 -4.67
C ASN A 41 2.72 -2.15 -5.28
N ALA A 42 3.61 -1.24 -4.85
CA ALA A 42 3.68 0.10 -5.43
C ALA A 42 4.18 0.09 -6.89
N SER A 43 5.14 -0.78 -7.22
CA SER A 43 5.59 -1.00 -8.60
C SER A 43 4.45 -1.53 -9.48
N ASP A 44 3.73 -2.54 -9.00
CA ASP A 44 2.61 -3.14 -9.73
C ASP A 44 1.48 -2.13 -9.97
N ALA A 45 1.21 -1.26 -9.00
CA ALA A 45 0.23 -0.17 -9.14
C ALA A 45 0.65 0.84 -10.21
N ILE A 46 1.93 1.21 -10.26
CA ILE A 46 2.47 2.10 -11.29
C ILE A 46 2.34 1.46 -12.68
N ASP A 47 2.72 0.19 -12.81
CA ASP A 47 2.66 -0.50 -14.09
C ASP A 47 1.23 -0.71 -14.57
N ARG A 48 0.30 -1.00 -13.66
CA ARG A 48 -1.14 -1.05 -13.98
C ARG A 48 -1.66 0.29 -14.49
N LEU A 49 -1.34 1.38 -13.82
CA LEU A 49 -1.73 2.73 -14.26
C LEU A 49 -1.14 3.06 -15.63
N ARG A 50 0.13 2.72 -15.87
CA ARG A 50 0.78 2.90 -17.18
C ARG A 50 0.06 2.15 -18.29
N PHE A 51 -0.37 0.91 -18.01
CA PHE A 51 -1.13 0.10 -18.95
C PHE A 51 -2.51 0.71 -19.24
N ASP A 52 -3.25 1.09 -18.21
CA ASP A 52 -4.58 1.69 -18.35
C ASP A 52 -4.52 3.01 -19.15
N ALA A 53 -3.45 3.78 -18.95
CA ALA A 53 -3.24 5.04 -19.63
C ALA A 53 -2.88 4.90 -21.13
N LEU A 54 -2.56 3.70 -21.62
CA LEU A 54 -2.48 3.42 -23.07
C LEU A 54 -3.85 3.60 -23.75
N SER A 55 -4.94 3.33 -23.02
CA SER A 55 -6.31 3.45 -23.51
C SER A 55 -6.98 4.75 -23.05
N GLN A 56 -6.53 5.33 -21.94
CA GLN A 56 -7.08 6.55 -21.34
C GLN A 56 -5.94 7.54 -21.02
N PRO A 57 -5.46 8.32 -21.99
CA PRO A 57 -4.31 9.20 -21.82
C PRO A 57 -4.48 10.25 -20.72
N ASP A 58 -5.71 10.65 -20.43
CA ASP A 58 -6.06 11.63 -19.39
C ASP A 58 -5.69 11.16 -17.97
N LEU A 59 -5.43 9.87 -17.77
CA LEU A 59 -4.95 9.33 -16.49
C LEU A 59 -3.53 9.80 -16.13
N TYR A 60 -2.73 10.24 -17.11
CA TYR A 60 -1.48 10.95 -16.87
C TYR A 60 -1.75 12.43 -16.60
N GLU A 61 -2.43 12.75 -15.50
CA GLU A 61 -2.58 14.15 -15.10
C GLU A 61 -1.22 14.73 -14.65
N ARG A 62 -0.53 15.42 -15.57
CA ARG A 62 0.59 16.36 -15.35
C ARG A 62 1.92 15.84 -14.77
N ASP A 63 2.00 14.61 -14.29
CA ASP A 63 3.27 14.03 -13.82
C ASP A 63 3.46 12.59 -14.33
N ALA A 64 4.34 12.44 -15.32
CA ALA A 64 4.66 11.15 -15.94
C ALA A 64 5.79 10.41 -15.20
N GLU A 65 6.39 11.02 -14.18
CA GLU A 65 7.54 10.47 -13.47
C GLU A 65 7.10 9.81 -12.16
N PHE A 66 6.47 8.63 -12.27
CA PHE A 66 6.10 7.86 -11.08
C PHE A 66 7.32 7.46 -10.25
N LYS A 67 7.24 7.70 -8.93
CA LYS A 67 8.31 7.40 -7.97
C LYS A 67 7.72 6.75 -6.74
N ILE A 68 8.39 5.72 -6.24
CA ILE A 68 8.15 5.16 -4.91
C ILE A 68 9.03 5.95 -3.94
N ARG A 69 8.42 6.59 -2.94
CA ARG A 69 9.13 7.36 -1.91
C ARG A 69 9.06 6.59 -0.60
N VAL A 70 10.18 6.47 0.08
CA VAL A 70 10.28 5.86 1.41
C VAL A 70 10.93 6.87 2.35
N SER A 71 10.31 7.05 3.51
CA SER A 71 10.65 8.01 4.54
C SER A 71 10.40 7.38 5.91
N TYR A 72 11.03 7.91 6.95
CA TYR A 72 10.82 7.44 8.31
C TYR A 72 10.82 8.61 9.28
N ASP A 73 10.03 8.47 10.34
CA ASP A 73 10.00 9.38 11.48
C ASP A 73 10.36 8.58 12.73
N LYS A 74 11.48 8.97 13.34
CA LYS A 74 11.98 8.31 14.55
C LYS A 74 11.15 8.63 15.79
N GLU A 75 10.62 9.85 15.89
CA GLU A 75 9.83 10.28 17.05
C GLU A 75 8.42 9.68 17.00
N ALA A 76 7.79 9.72 15.83
CA ALA A 76 6.49 9.07 15.61
C ALA A 76 6.58 7.54 15.49
N ARG A 77 7.79 7.00 15.29
CA ARG A 77 8.07 5.57 15.06
C ARG A 77 7.32 5.03 13.83
N THR A 78 7.31 5.80 12.76
CA THR A 78 6.60 5.47 11.51
C THR A 78 7.56 5.34 10.33
N ILE A 79 7.10 4.61 9.31
CA ILE A 79 7.71 4.48 7.99
C ILE A 79 6.60 4.76 6.97
N THR A 80 6.88 5.58 5.96
CA THR A 80 5.93 5.98 4.90
C THR A 80 6.57 5.99 3.54
#